data_AF-A0A7S3SGR9-F1
#
_entry.id   AF-A0A7S3SGR9-F1
#
_cell.length_a   1.000
_cell.length_b   1.000
_cell.length_c   1.000
_cell.angle_alpha   90.00
_cell.angle_beta   90.00
_cell.angle_gamma   90.00
#
_symmetry.space_group_name_H-M   'P 1'
#
loop_
_entity.id
_entity.type
_entity.pdbx_description
1 polymer ?
#
loop_
_entity_poly.entity_id
_entity_poly.type
_entity_poly.pdbx_seq_one_letter_code
_entity_poly.pdbx_strand_id
1 'polypeptide(L)'
;WWRERIGLCRASSLPICNAPELNAAVVPAALDALYARLLQRDSQLRWSSSTSRPDLGETSLALVDAQEGSLEAVGFVLQGRDHTAGKGGGQINVPGVYRSVCLEVSLRTKLCVCALQNARYLSDM
;
A
#
# COMPACT_ATOMS: atom_id res chain seq x y z
N TRP A 1 22.93 6.19 8.78
CA TRP A 1 22.26 5.39 9.82
C TRP A 1 21.76 6.20 11.01
N TRP A 2 22.57 6.56 12.02
CA TRP A 2 22.05 7.18 13.25
C TRP A 2 21.38 8.55 13.03
N ARG A 3 21.95 9.39 12.15
CA ARG A 3 21.37 10.70 11.79
C ARG A 3 20.02 10.57 11.08
N GLU A 4 19.89 9.60 10.16
CA GLU A 4 18.64 9.31 9.45
C GLU A 4 17.57 8.80 10.43
N ARG A 5 17.97 7.91 11.34
CA ARG A 5 17.09 7.40 12.40
C ARG A 5 16.57 8.53 13.30
N ILE A 6 17.45 9.42 13.76
CA ILE A 6 17.05 10.61 14.53
C ILE A 6 16.11 11.49 13.72
N GLY A 7 16.43 11.76 12.44
CA GLY A 7 15.59 12.56 11.56
C GLY A 7 14.18 11.99 11.43
N LEU A 8 14.07 10.68 11.22
CA LEU A 8 12.79 9.98 11.10
C LEU A 8 12.03 9.93 12.44
N CYS A 9 12.71 9.66 13.55
CA CYS A 9 12.09 9.70 14.89
C CYS A 9 11.56 11.09 15.22
N ARG A 10 12.27 12.15 14.84
CA ARG A 10 11.81 13.54 14.99
C ARG A 10 10.57 13.83 14.13
N ALA A 11 10.60 13.46 12.86
CA ALA A 11 9.47 13.68 11.95
C ALA A 11 8.21 12.91 12.36
N SER A 12 8.38 11.67 12.82
CA SER A 12 7.28 10.80 13.27
C SER A 12 6.93 10.96 14.75
N SER A 13 7.66 11.79 15.51
CA SER A 13 7.54 11.89 16.97
C SER A 13 7.59 10.51 17.68
N LEU A 14 8.37 9.57 17.16
CA LEU A 14 8.63 8.28 17.79
C LEU A 14 9.80 8.42 18.77
N PRO A 15 9.69 7.91 20.01
CA PRO A 15 10.83 7.89 20.92
C PRO A 15 11.90 6.94 20.38
N ILE A 16 13.15 7.42 20.35
CA ILE A 16 14.29 6.74 19.70
C ILE A 16 14.48 5.31 20.24
N CYS A 17 14.23 5.13 21.55
CA CYS A 17 14.36 3.86 22.26
C CYS A 17 13.29 2.82 21.90
N ASN A 18 12.13 3.24 21.37
CA ASN A 18 11.07 2.32 20.96
C ASN A 18 11.08 2.05 19.45
N ALA A 19 11.94 2.73 18.68
CA ALA A 19 12.08 2.45 17.27
C ALA A 19 12.77 1.08 17.07
N PRO A 20 12.28 0.23 16.15
CA PRO A 20 12.91 -1.05 15.88
C PRO A 20 14.34 -0.88 15.37
N GLU A 21 15.17 -1.92 15.53
CA GLU A 21 16.60 -1.85 15.17
C GLU A 21 16.83 -1.84 13.66
N LEU A 22 16.02 -2.60 12.92
CA LEU A 22 16.09 -2.73 11.47
C LEU A 22 15.42 -1.54 10.78
N ASN A 23 16.16 -0.84 9.91
CA ASN A 23 15.63 0.29 9.14
C ASN A 23 14.37 -0.04 8.34
N ALA A 24 14.27 -1.26 7.81
CA ALA A 24 13.10 -1.74 7.08
C ALA A 24 11.83 -1.80 7.94
N ALA A 25 11.97 -2.03 9.26
CA ALA A 25 10.86 -2.07 10.21
C ALA A 25 10.54 -0.69 10.82
N VAL A 26 11.51 0.24 10.81
CA VAL A 26 11.33 1.60 11.38
C VAL A 26 10.32 2.40 10.57
N VAL A 27 10.33 2.29 9.24
CA VAL A 27 9.42 3.05 8.38
C VAL A 27 7.95 2.64 8.58
N PRO A 28 7.58 1.33 8.55
CA PRO A 28 6.23 0.90 8.90
C PRO A 28 5.80 1.35 10.29
N ALA A 29 6.63 1.14 11.31
CA ALA A 29 6.31 1.55 12.68
C ALA A 29 6.07 3.06 12.82
N ALA A 30 6.80 3.89 12.06
CA ALA A 30 6.59 5.32 12.01
C ALA A 30 5.28 5.71 11.32
N LEU A 31 4.91 5.02 10.24
CA LEU A 31 3.63 5.21 9.57
C LEU A 31 2.47 4.80 10.47
N ASP A 32 2.57 3.67 11.18
CA ASP A 32 1.55 3.19 12.12
C ASP A 32 1.34 4.19 13.26
N ALA A 33 2.43 4.71 13.85
CA ALA A 33 2.34 5.71 14.90
C ALA A 33 1.69 7.02 14.41
N LEU A 34 2.01 7.46 13.19
CA LEU A 34 1.39 8.65 12.59
C LEU A 34 -0.10 8.41 12.31
N TYR A 35 -0.44 7.25 11.74
CA TYR A 35 -1.81 6.90 11.39
C TYR A 35 -2.69 6.71 12.63
N ALA A 36 -2.19 6.02 13.66
CA ALA A 36 -2.90 5.86 14.93
C ALA A 36 -3.23 7.21 15.59
N ARG A 37 -2.35 8.21 15.47
CA ARG A 37 -2.62 9.57 15.95
C ARG A 37 -3.66 10.30 15.11
N LEU A 38 -3.66 10.10 13.78
CA LEU A 38 -4.72 10.65 12.92
C LEU A 38 -6.08 10.07 13.29
N LEU A 39 -6.17 8.73 13.43
CA LEU A 39 -7.39 8.06 13.89
C LEU A 39 -7.86 8.58 15.25
N GLN A 40 -6.93 8.77 16.19
CA GLN A 40 -7.25 9.33 17.51
C GLN A 40 -7.81 10.76 17.41
N ARG A 41 -7.22 11.61 16.55
CA ARG A 41 -7.70 12.98 16.34
C ARG A 41 -9.10 13.01 15.73
N ASP A 42 -9.36 12.08 14.82
CA ASP A 42 -10.64 11.97 14.12
C ASP A 42 -11.65 11.11 14.89
N SER A 43 -11.35 10.74 16.14
CA SER A 43 -12.19 9.92 17.04
C SER A 43 -12.62 8.56 16.45
N GLN A 44 -11.77 7.99 15.59
CA GLN A 44 -11.99 6.69 14.96
C GLN A 44 -11.41 5.55 15.81
N LEU A 45 -11.93 4.34 15.57
CA LEU A 45 -11.45 3.13 16.24
C LEU A 45 -10.00 2.85 15.86
N ARG A 46 -9.18 2.52 16.87
CA ARG A 46 -7.77 2.16 16.68
C ARG A 46 -7.65 0.65 16.61
N TRP A 47 -6.76 0.17 15.75
CA TRP A 47 -6.37 -1.22 15.73
C TRP A 47 -5.45 -1.51 16.92
N SER A 48 -5.66 -2.65 17.55
CA SER A 48 -5.05 -3.11 18.79
C SER A 48 -4.37 -4.47 18.63
N SER A 49 -4.69 -5.24 17.60
CA SER A 49 -4.03 -6.52 17.36
C SER A 49 -2.54 -6.34 17.05
N SER A 50 -1.77 -7.32 17.51
CA SER A 50 -0.36 -7.46 17.17
C SER A 50 -0.14 -8.15 15.81
N THR A 51 -1.21 -8.49 15.12
CA THR A 51 -1.19 -9.15 13.81
C THR A 51 -1.40 -8.14 12.71
N SER A 52 -0.99 -8.45 11.48
CA SER A 52 -1.25 -7.59 10.33
C SER A 52 -2.70 -7.66 9.83
N ARG A 53 -3.61 -8.25 10.62
CA ARG A 53 -5.02 -8.44 10.27
C ARG A 53 -5.86 -7.33 10.87
N PRO A 54 -6.91 -6.87 10.17
CA PRO A 54 -7.79 -5.85 10.72
C PRO A 54 -8.53 -6.37 11.96
N ASP A 55 -8.67 -5.50 12.97
CA ASP A 55 -9.48 -5.77 14.16
C ASP A 55 -10.97 -5.75 13.78
N LEU A 56 -11.50 -6.93 13.46
CA LEU A 56 -12.89 -7.14 13.13
C LEU A 56 -13.60 -7.85 14.29
N GLY A 57 -14.89 -7.55 14.48
CA GLY A 57 -15.72 -8.35 15.39
C GLY A 57 -15.80 -9.81 14.91
N GLU A 58 -16.03 -10.76 15.83
CA GLU A 58 -15.95 -12.20 15.57
C GLU A 58 -16.68 -12.66 14.29
N THR A 59 -17.86 -12.11 14.01
CA THR A 59 -18.66 -12.43 12.82
C THR A 59 -18.05 -11.92 11.52
N SER A 60 -17.43 -10.73 11.54
CA SER A 60 -16.74 -10.13 10.39
C SER A 60 -15.37 -10.76 10.17
N LEU A 61 -14.70 -11.22 11.22
CA LEU A 61 -13.45 -11.97 11.12
C LEU A 61 -13.68 -13.32 10.42
N ALA A 62 -14.77 -14.03 10.73
CA ALA A 62 -15.16 -15.27 10.05
C ALA A 62 -15.45 -15.06 8.55
N LEU A 63 -16.02 -13.91 8.17
CA LEU A 63 -16.24 -13.55 6.76
C LEU A 63 -14.92 -13.27 6.04
N VAL A 64 -14.00 -12.54 6.69
CA VAL A 64 -12.67 -12.28 6.13
C VAL A 64 -11.86 -13.56 6.05
N ASP A 65 -11.90 -14.46 7.04
CA ASP A 65 -11.23 -15.76 6.98
C ASP A 65 -11.79 -16.64 5.85
N ALA A 66 -13.12 -16.62 5.65
CA ALA A 66 -13.75 -17.29 4.50
C ALA A 66 -13.32 -16.70 3.15
N GLN A 67 -13.08 -15.38 3.09
CA GLN A 67 -12.57 -14.69 1.90
C GLN A 67 -11.04 -14.78 1.75
N GLU A 68 -10.28 -14.91 2.82
CA GLU A 68 -8.83 -15.19 2.80
C GLU A 68 -8.57 -16.63 2.35
N GLY A 69 -9.51 -17.56 2.54
CA GLY A 69 -9.54 -18.82 1.79
C GLY A 69 -9.55 -18.63 0.26
N SER A 70 -9.92 -17.43 -0.22
CA SER A 70 -9.77 -16.96 -1.61
C SER A 70 -8.45 -16.20 -1.82
N LEU A 71 -7.40 -16.50 -1.06
CA LEU A 71 -6.01 -16.08 -1.37
C LEU A 71 -5.55 -16.60 -2.75
N GLU A 72 -6.22 -17.61 -3.32
CA GLU A 72 -6.09 -17.96 -4.74
C GLU A 72 -6.46 -16.80 -5.68
N ALA A 73 -7.43 -15.95 -5.33
CA ALA A 73 -7.82 -14.79 -6.15
C ALA A 73 -6.79 -13.65 -6.04
N VAL A 74 -6.22 -13.43 -4.86
CA VAL A 74 -5.11 -12.47 -4.69
C VAL A 74 -3.84 -12.99 -5.36
N GLY A 75 -3.56 -14.29 -5.27
CA GLY A 75 -2.53 -14.97 -6.02
C GLY A 75 -2.73 -14.84 -7.53
N PHE A 76 -3.95 -15.01 -8.03
CA PHE A 76 -4.30 -14.81 -9.45
C PHE A 76 -4.11 -13.35 -9.92
N VAL A 77 -4.41 -12.37 -9.07
CA VAL A 77 -4.22 -10.94 -9.38
C VAL A 77 -2.73 -10.56 -9.32
N LEU A 78 -1.98 -11.08 -8.35
CA LEU A 78 -0.55 -10.80 -8.13
C LEU A 78 0.39 -11.64 -9.00
N GLN A 79 -0.05 -12.81 -9.49
CA GLN A 79 0.72 -13.65 -10.41
C GLN A 79 1.06 -12.92 -11.70
N GLY A 80 0.42 -11.78 -11.98
CA GLY A 80 0.56 -11.06 -13.23
C GLY A 80 0.05 -11.95 -14.34
N ARG A 81 -1.19 -11.71 -14.78
CA ARG A 81 -1.75 -12.46 -15.92
C ARG A 81 -0.70 -12.54 -17.03
N ASP A 82 -0.26 -13.78 -17.26
CA ASP A 82 0.70 -14.23 -18.25
C ASP A 82 1.05 -13.18 -19.31
N HIS A 83 2.34 -12.82 -19.39
CA HIS A 83 2.88 -12.03 -20.50
C HIS A 83 2.62 -12.70 -21.87
N THR A 84 2.27 -13.99 -21.90
CA THR A 84 1.88 -14.73 -23.10
C THR A 84 0.43 -14.49 -23.52
N ALA A 85 -0.44 -13.95 -22.64
CA ALA A 85 -1.85 -13.67 -22.91
C ALA A 85 -2.15 -12.21 -23.33
N GLY A 86 -1.11 -11.40 -23.56
CA GLY A 86 -1.25 -10.07 -24.21
C GLY A 86 -2.03 -9.02 -23.43
N LYS A 87 -2.22 -9.17 -22.11
CA LYS A 87 -3.06 -8.25 -21.30
C LYS A 87 -2.37 -7.67 -20.06
N GLY A 88 -1.05 -7.70 -20.04
CA GLY A 88 -0.21 -7.03 -19.05
C GLY A 88 0.92 -6.25 -19.74
N GLY A 89 0.57 -5.12 -20.35
CA GLY A 89 1.47 -4.28 -21.14
C GLY A 89 0.79 -3.86 -22.43
N GLY A 90 0.51 -2.56 -22.59
CA GLY A 90 -0.36 -2.04 -23.63
C GLY A 90 -0.04 -2.55 -25.03
N GLN A 91 -1.08 -2.90 -25.79
CA GLN A 91 -0.97 -3.32 -27.18
C GLN A 91 -1.86 -2.41 -28.04
N ILE A 92 -1.24 -1.53 -28.86
CA ILE A 92 -1.94 -0.82 -29.94
C ILE A 92 -1.63 -1.59 -31.23
N ASN A 93 -2.51 -2.52 -31.60
CA ASN A 93 -2.43 -3.20 -32.89
C ASN A 93 -3.43 -2.57 -33.87
N VAL A 94 -3.00 -1.54 -34.60
CA VAL A 94 -3.62 -1.18 -35.89
C VAL A 94 -2.50 -1.01 -36.91
N PRO A 95 -2.25 -1.99 -37.79
CA PRO A 95 -1.26 -1.86 -38.84
C PRO A 95 -1.78 -0.89 -39.90
N GLY A 96 -1.38 0.37 -39.79
CA GLY A 96 -1.62 1.45 -40.73
C GLY A 96 -0.66 2.59 -40.37
N VAL A 97 0.12 3.05 -41.34
CA VAL A 97 1.28 3.94 -41.16
C VAL A 97 0.98 5.15 -40.28
N TYR A 98 1.46 5.14 -39.02
CA TYR A 98 1.65 6.33 -38.20
C TYR A 98 3.03 6.28 -37.56
N ARG A 99 3.67 7.45 -37.40
CA ARG A 99 4.95 7.58 -36.67
C ARG A 99 4.75 7.06 -35.25
N SER A 100 5.31 5.90 -34.94
CA SER A 100 5.25 5.34 -33.59
C SER A 100 6.17 6.11 -32.66
N VAL A 101 5.63 6.57 -31.54
CA VAL A 101 6.41 7.11 -30.42
C VAL A 101 6.27 6.10 -29.28
N CYS A 102 7.37 5.44 -28.94
CA CYS A 102 7.42 4.58 -27.77
C CYS A 102 7.73 5.45 -26.54
N LEU A 103 6.82 5.44 -25.56
CA LEU A 103 7.02 6.09 -24.26
C LEU A 103 7.21 5.01 -23.21
N GLU A 104 8.39 4.97 -22.61
CA GLU A 104 8.65 4.16 -21.42
C GLU A 104 8.37 5.01 -20.17
N VAL A 105 7.37 4.59 -19.40
CA VAL A 105 7.02 5.26 -18.13
C VAL A 105 7.26 4.29 -16.98
N SER A 106 8.25 4.59 -16.14
CA SER A 106 8.53 3.80 -14.94
C SER A 106 7.54 4.13 -13.82
N LEU A 107 6.64 3.19 -13.53
CA LEU A 107 5.58 3.35 -12.52
C LEU A 107 5.89 2.66 -11.18
N ARG A 108 7.08 2.07 -11.02
CA ARG A 108 7.41 1.12 -9.93
C ARG A 108 7.17 1.62 -8.50
N THR A 109 7.31 2.90 -8.23
CA THR A 109 7.33 3.42 -6.84
C THR A 109 6.18 4.35 -6.49
N LYS A 110 5.46 4.89 -7.48
CA LYS A 110 4.50 5.98 -7.26
C LYS A 110 3.06 5.63 -7.62
N LEU A 111 2.81 4.50 -8.28
CA LEU A 111 1.46 4.15 -8.75
C LEU A 111 0.44 4.09 -7.60
N CYS A 112 0.77 3.42 -6.49
CA CYS A 112 -0.12 3.32 -5.34
C CYS A 112 -0.36 4.68 -4.66
N VAL A 113 0.67 5.51 -4.56
CA VAL A 113 0.57 6.86 -3.97
C VAL A 113 -0.34 7.74 -4.82
N CYS A 114 -0.16 7.73 -6.14
CA CYS A 114 -1.01 8.47 -7.08
C CYS A 114 -2.46 7.98 -7.04
N ALA A 115 -2.68 6.67 -6.94
CA ALA A 115 -4.03 6.10 -6.81
C ALA A 115 -4.73 6.58 -5.53
N LEU A 116 -4.03 6.58 -4.39
CA LEU A 116 -4.57 7.10 -3.13
C LEU A 116 -4.87 8.60 -3.19
N GLN A 117 -3.99 9.40 -3.80
CA GLN A 117 -4.22 10.82 -3.99
C GLN A 117 -5.44 11.09 -4.88
N ASN A 118 -5.59 10.33 -5.96
CA ASN A 118 -6.74 10.45 -6.85
C ASN A 118 -8.05 10.03 -6.15
N ALA A 119 -8.04 8.94 -5.37
CA ALA A 119 -9.20 8.53 -4.59
C ALA A 119 -9.65 9.62 -3.60
N ARG A 120 -8.69 10.27 -2.93
CA ARG A 120 -8.99 11.42 -2.06
C ARG A 120 -9.58 12.60 -2.83
N TYR A 121 -9.02 12.92 -4.00
CA TYR A 121 -9.57 13.97 -4.84
C TYR A 121 -11.03 13.70 -5.24
N LEU A 122 -11.34 12.44 -5.55
CA LEU A 122 -12.70 12.00 -5.89
C LEU A 122 -13.65 11.99 -4.68
N SER A 123 -13.15 11.73 -3.47
CA SER A 123 -13.99 11.78 -2.25
C SER A 123 -14.30 13.21 -1.79
N ASP A 124 -13.43 14.16 -2.13
CA ASP A 124 -13.57 15.57 -1.75
C ASP A 124 -14.44 16.38 -2.75
N MET A 125 -14.79 15.79 -3.91
CA MET A 125 -15.72 16.30 -4.93
C MET A 125 -17.17 15.98 -4.58
#